data_AF-A0A0Q5JS84-F1
#
_entry.id   AF-A0A0Q5JS84-F1
#
_cell.length_a   1.000
_cell.length_b   1.000
_cell.length_c   1.000
_cell.angle_alpha   90.00
_cell.angle_beta   90.00
_cell.angle_gamma   90.00
#
_symmetry.space_group_name_H-M   'P 1'
#
loop_
_entity.id
_entity.type
_entity.pdbx_description
1 polymer ?
#
loop_
_entity_poly.entity_id
_entity_poly.type
_entity_poly.pdbx_seq_one_letter_code
_entity_poly.pdbx_strand_id
1 'polypeptide(L)'
;MQTLATDGDTPHALSTYFEKRKQPESHIAALEINGDVAYLAVTRQGLTQAFVVELSVLPTRPFGHDLALGPVQREQQGPTPCEVSPAFLKHLSPLSPMFTTPEGEAWRTRATAHAQRQARNQKGDVLLGTYGSARGCISYDEEAKNAFKADSLRYLKRLAKALGYPVAEGRPRAVTWNAGGIALHLQVDTGLIVMVEIFASGTSGRVSPSGTAIMWRFENSTGKDNRYPHPNQWPLWSLSVPELAQTIQREAGHFLAWRAARSVPLQPLAAAS
;
A
#
# COMPACT_ATOMS: atom_id res chain seq x y z
N MET A 1 29.05 -8.06 -12.34
CA MET A 1 27.61 -8.39 -12.43
C MET A 1 27.51 -9.86 -12.76
N GLN A 2 26.78 -10.66 -11.96
CA GLN A 2 26.63 -12.10 -12.18
C GLN A 2 25.27 -12.36 -12.82
N THR A 3 25.21 -13.29 -13.78
CA THR A 3 23.96 -13.66 -14.47
C THR A 3 23.51 -15.04 -14.03
N LEU A 4 22.20 -15.22 -13.85
CA LEU A 4 21.57 -16.45 -13.43
C LEU A 4 20.45 -16.82 -14.40
N ALA A 5 20.56 -17.97 -15.04
CA ALA A 5 19.45 -18.56 -15.77
C ALA A 5 18.39 -19.05 -14.76
N THR A 6 17.15 -18.61 -14.94
CA THR A 6 16.04 -18.98 -14.04
C THR A 6 15.16 -20.09 -14.60
N ASP A 7 15.17 -20.29 -15.92
CA ASP A 7 14.31 -21.26 -16.62
C ASP A 7 12.82 -21.19 -16.21
N GLY A 8 12.36 -20.00 -15.80
CA GLY A 8 10.98 -19.76 -15.34
C GLY A 8 10.73 -20.03 -13.85
N ASP A 9 11.71 -20.55 -13.10
CA ASP A 9 11.64 -20.76 -11.64
C ASP A 9 12.74 -19.97 -10.91
N THR A 10 12.49 -18.67 -10.77
CA THR A 10 13.40 -17.76 -10.07
C THR A 10 13.73 -18.20 -8.63
N PRO A 11 12.75 -18.58 -7.77
CA PRO A 11 13.06 -19.07 -6.43
C PRO A 11 14.02 -20.26 -6.40
N HIS A 12 13.78 -21.26 -7.25
CA HIS A 12 14.63 -22.44 -7.30
C HIS A 12 16.04 -22.12 -7.80
N ALA A 13 16.14 -21.30 -8.85
CA ALA A 13 17.41 -20.88 -9.41
C ALA A 13 18.25 -20.08 -8.40
N LEU A 14 17.65 -19.12 -7.69
CA LEU A 14 18.33 -18.34 -6.66
C LEU A 14 18.77 -19.22 -5.49
N SER A 15 17.90 -20.12 -5.01
CA SER A 15 18.25 -21.07 -3.95
C SER A 15 19.46 -21.91 -4.32
N THR A 16 19.42 -22.54 -5.50
CA THR A 16 20.53 -23.35 -6.04
C THR A 16 21.82 -22.53 -6.19
N TYR A 17 21.69 -21.28 -6.64
CA TYR A 17 22.81 -20.37 -6.85
C TYR A 17 23.52 -20.02 -5.54
N PHE A 18 22.75 -19.67 -4.49
CA PHE A 18 23.31 -19.27 -3.19
C PHE A 18 23.80 -20.49 -2.40
N GLU A 19 23.14 -21.64 -2.50
CA GLU A 19 23.61 -22.88 -1.88
C GLU A 19 25.03 -23.26 -2.34
N LYS A 20 25.35 -23.06 -3.63
CA LYS A 20 26.70 -23.29 -4.17
C LYS A 20 27.75 -22.27 -3.71
N ARG A 21 27.33 -21.12 -3.21
CA ARG A 21 28.20 -19.96 -2.87
C ARG A 21 28.25 -19.61 -1.40
N LYS A 22 27.41 -20.25 -0.56
CA LYS A 22 27.42 -20.04 0.87
C LYS A 22 28.78 -20.44 1.45
N GLN A 23 29.20 -19.75 2.50
CA GLN A 23 30.40 -20.15 3.22
C GLN A 23 30.21 -21.56 3.82
N PRO A 24 31.30 -22.33 4.01
CA PRO A 24 31.25 -23.56 4.78
C PRO A 24 30.54 -23.33 6.12
N GLU A 25 29.76 -24.31 6.58
CA GLU A 25 28.97 -24.27 7.83
C GLU A 25 27.81 -23.25 7.87
N SER A 26 27.59 -22.50 6.78
CA SER A 26 26.40 -21.65 6.66
C SER A 26 25.23 -22.46 6.11
N HIS A 27 24.00 -22.10 6.47
CA HIS A 27 22.77 -22.64 5.88
C HIS A 27 21.79 -21.54 5.53
N ILE A 28 21.08 -21.68 4.41
CA ILE A 28 20.01 -20.76 4.02
C ILE A 28 18.72 -21.24 4.69
N ALA A 29 18.28 -20.52 5.71
CA ALA A 29 17.07 -20.83 6.47
C ALA A 29 15.79 -20.41 5.74
N ALA A 30 15.86 -19.34 4.92
CA ALA A 30 14.76 -18.88 4.09
C ALA A 30 15.27 -18.03 2.91
N LEU A 31 14.49 -18.02 1.83
CA LEU A 31 14.62 -17.13 0.68
C LEU A 31 13.25 -16.51 0.42
N GLU A 32 13.18 -15.19 0.34
CA GLU A 32 11.98 -14.45 -0.05
C GLU A 32 12.31 -13.53 -1.22
N ILE A 33 11.42 -13.47 -2.21
CA ILE A 33 11.56 -12.58 -3.36
C ILE A 33 10.41 -11.58 -3.30
N ASN A 34 10.75 -10.31 -3.43
CA ASN A 34 9.77 -9.26 -3.57
C ASN A 34 10.19 -8.31 -4.69
N GLY A 35 9.53 -8.42 -5.83
CA GLY A 35 9.83 -7.64 -7.03
C GLY A 35 11.28 -7.84 -7.50
N ASP A 36 12.04 -6.76 -7.47
CA ASP A 36 13.44 -6.66 -7.90
C ASP A 36 14.44 -6.92 -6.75
N VAL A 37 14.00 -7.53 -5.65
CA VAL A 37 14.85 -7.81 -4.48
C VAL A 37 14.65 -9.24 -3.99
N ALA A 38 15.75 -9.94 -3.72
CA ALA A 38 15.77 -11.20 -2.97
C ALA A 38 16.35 -10.98 -1.57
N TYR A 39 15.64 -11.49 -0.57
CA TYR A 39 16.05 -11.53 0.83
C TYR A 39 16.44 -12.96 1.21
N LEU A 40 17.58 -13.09 1.88
CA LEU A 40 18.16 -14.36 2.31
C LEU A 40 18.32 -14.35 3.83
N ALA A 41 17.72 -15.32 4.52
CA ALA A 41 18.01 -15.59 5.92
C ALA A 41 19.12 -16.65 5.97
N VAL A 42 20.33 -16.26 6.36
CA VAL A 42 21.49 -17.14 6.39
C VAL A 42 21.96 -17.32 7.81
N THR A 43 22.05 -18.56 8.25
CA THR A 43 22.53 -18.92 9.57
C THR A 43 23.99 -19.34 9.50
N ARG A 44 24.79 -18.81 10.41
CA ARG A 44 26.18 -19.22 10.63
C ARG A 44 26.46 -19.18 12.13
N GLN A 45 27.10 -20.23 12.66
CA GLN A 45 27.42 -20.33 14.09
C GLN A 45 26.21 -20.11 15.01
N GLY A 46 25.04 -20.65 14.62
CA GLY A 46 23.81 -20.56 15.41
C GLY A 46 23.08 -19.21 15.35
N LEU A 47 23.57 -18.25 14.55
CA LEU A 47 22.95 -16.94 14.36
C LEU A 47 22.50 -16.74 12.91
N THR A 48 21.23 -16.40 12.73
CA THR A 48 20.61 -16.11 11.44
C THR A 48 20.56 -14.62 11.17
N GLN A 49 21.10 -14.19 10.03
CA GLN A 49 21.13 -12.79 9.58
C GLN A 49 20.44 -12.63 8.22
N ALA A 50 19.99 -11.42 7.90
CA ALA A 50 19.41 -11.10 6.61
C ALA A 50 20.47 -10.54 5.64
N PHE A 51 20.42 -11.00 4.40
CA PHE A 51 21.17 -10.48 3.27
C PHE A 51 20.22 -10.10 2.14
N VAL A 52 20.59 -9.07 1.39
CA VAL A 52 19.81 -8.54 0.27
C VAL A 52 20.57 -8.70 -1.03
N VAL A 53 19.84 -8.98 -2.10
CA VAL A 53 20.36 -9.04 -3.46
C VAL A 53 19.37 -8.34 -4.39
N GLU A 54 19.82 -7.27 -5.05
CA GLU A 54 19.04 -6.66 -6.13
C GLU A 54 19.02 -7.58 -7.36
N LEU A 55 17.84 -7.71 -7.96
CA LEU A 55 17.56 -8.53 -9.12
C LEU A 55 17.21 -7.59 -10.29
N SER A 56 17.82 -7.82 -11.45
CA SER A 56 17.42 -7.14 -12.68
C SER A 56 17.12 -8.16 -13.76
N VAL A 57 15.92 -8.07 -14.33
CA VAL A 57 15.51 -8.94 -15.44
C VAL A 57 16.30 -8.57 -16.69
N LEU A 58 16.97 -9.56 -17.27
CA LEU A 58 17.63 -9.43 -18.56
C LEU A 58 16.64 -9.86 -19.67
N PRO A 59 16.53 -9.08 -20.76
CA PRO A 59 15.52 -9.31 -21.80
C PRO A 59 15.84 -10.49 -22.74
N THR A 60 16.68 -11.44 -22.34
CA THR A 60 17.44 -12.26 -23.31
C THR A 60 16.83 -13.56 -23.79
N ARG A 61 15.65 -14.04 -23.33
CA ARG A 61 15.02 -15.27 -23.89
C ARG A 61 13.48 -15.28 -23.89
N PRO A 62 12.86 -15.97 -24.87
CA PRO A 62 11.40 -16.07 -25.01
C PRO A 62 10.69 -16.92 -23.93
N PHE A 63 11.42 -17.69 -23.11
CA PHE A 63 10.83 -18.60 -22.11
C PHE A 63 11.60 -18.69 -20.77
N GLY A 64 12.41 -17.68 -20.43
CA GLY A 64 13.13 -17.63 -19.16
C GLY A 64 13.77 -16.27 -18.94
N HIS A 65 13.51 -15.64 -17.80
CA HIS A 65 14.12 -14.36 -17.44
C HIS A 65 15.49 -14.63 -16.84
N ASP A 66 16.55 -14.49 -17.63
CA ASP A 66 17.89 -14.42 -17.06
C ASP A 66 17.93 -13.25 -16.07
N LEU A 67 18.49 -13.44 -14.89
CA LEU A 67 18.60 -12.40 -13.87
C LEU A 67 20.04 -11.93 -13.77
N ALA A 68 20.24 -10.62 -13.83
CA ALA A 68 21.44 -10.00 -13.29
C ALA A 68 21.29 -9.84 -11.78
N LEU A 69 22.27 -10.35 -11.05
CA LEU A 69 22.37 -10.24 -9.60
C LEU A 69 23.30 -9.09 -9.25
N GLY A 70 22.80 -8.18 -8.44
CA GLY A 70 23.59 -7.19 -7.73
C GLY A 70 24.55 -7.83 -6.72
N PRO A 71 25.44 -7.04 -6.10
CA PRO A 71 26.28 -7.54 -5.02
C PRO A 71 25.41 -8.02 -3.85
N VAL A 72 25.80 -9.14 -3.23
CA VAL A 72 25.17 -9.58 -1.98
C VAL A 72 25.59 -8.60 -0.88
N GLN A 73 24.62 -7.87 -0.34
CA GLN A 73 24.84 -6.89 0.70
C GLN A 73 24.24 -7.39 2.00
N ARG A 74 24.85 -7.02 3.12
CA ARG A 74 24.11 -7.07 4.38
C ARG A 74 22.97 -6.08 4.25
N GLU A 75 21.80 -6.47 4.70
CA GLU A 75 20.58 -5.69 4.57
C GLU A 75 20.69 -4.25 5.11
N GLN A 76 21.47 -4.02 6.17
CA GLN A 76 21.76 -2.68 6.69
C GLN A 76 22.47 -1.75 5.69
N GLN A 77 23.18 -2.33 4.73
CA GLN A 77 23.95 -1.67 3.67
C GLN A 77 23.18 -1.69 2.33
N GLY A 78 21.99 -2.31 2.32
CA GLY A 78 21.12 -2.50 1.18
C GLY A 78 20.30 -1.28 0.79
N PRO A 79 19.59 -1.34 -0.37
CA PRO A 79 18.59 -0.34 -0.71
C PRO A 79 17.50 -0.26 0.37
N THR A 80 16.82 0.89 0.46
CA THR A 80 15.88 1.22 1.55
C THR A 80 14.57 0.40 1.63
N PRO A 81 14.09 -0.39 0.64
CA PRO A 81 12.89 -1.18 0.85
C PRO A 81 13.16 -2.32 1.84
N CYS A 82 12.29 -2.42 2.85
CA CYS A 82 12.34 -3.44 3.88
C CYS A 82 10.98 -4.15 3.86
N GLU A 83 10.83 -5.04 2.89
CA GLU A 83 9.54 -5.60 2.48
C GLU A 83 9.56 -7.12 2.58
N VAL A 84 9.93 -7.61 3.77
CA VAL A 84 9.96 -9.03 4.10
C VAL A 84 8.69 -9.45 4.84
N SER A 85 8.27 -10.69 4.61
CA SER A 85 7.10 -11.27 5.26
C SER A 85 7.31 -11.51 6.77
N PRO A 86 6.22 -11.63 7.55
CA PRO A 86 6.31 -12.10 8.92
C PRO A 86 6.95 -13.49 9.06
N ALA A 87 6.86 -14.34 8.04
CA ALA A 87 7.47 -15.66 8.05
C ALA A 87 9.00 -15.56 7.97
N PHE A 88 9.51 -14.74 7.05
CA PHE A 88 10.94 -14.47 6.92
C PHE A 88 11.54 -13.89 8.20
N LEU A 89 10.85 -12.93 8.83
CA LEU A 89 11.28 -12.34 10.10
C LEU A 89 11.45 -13.35 11.23
N LYS A 90 10.67 -14.44 11.26
CA LYS A 90 10.80 -15.49 12.28
C LYS A 90 12.09 -16.30 12.15
N HIS A 91 12.72 -16.32 10.98
CA HIS A 91 13.99 -17.01 10.79
C HIS A 91 15.18 -16.23 11.37
N LEU A 92 15.06 -14.91 11.53
CA LEU A 92 16.18 -14.05 11.93
C LEU A 92 16.43 -14.10 13.45
N SER A 93 17.69 -14.25 13.83
CA SER A 93 18.06 -14.31 15.26
C SER A 93 18.00 -12.91 15.88
N PRO A 94 17.25 -12.70 16.98
CA PRO A 94 17.17 -11.40 17.64
C PRO A 94 18.50 -10.83 18.11
N LEU A 95 19.46 -11.72 18.45
CA LEU A 95 20.81 -11.39 18.92
C LEU A 95 21.86 -11.37 17.80
N SER A 96 21.44 -11.48 16.54
CA SER A 96 22.34 -11.32 15.41
C SER A 96 23.08 -9.99 15.54
N PRO A 97 24.40 -9.92 15.27
CA PRO A 97 25.16 -8.67 15.18
C PRO A 97 24.54 -7.65 14.21
N MET A 98 23.66 -8.11 13.32
CA MET A 98 22.84 -7.24 12.49
C MET A 98 21.84 -6.40 13.32
N PHE A 99 21.30 -6.87 14.44
CA PHE A 99 20.32 -6.08 15.21
C PHE A 99 20.93 -5.35 16.40
N THR A 100 22.25 -5.46 16.59
CA THR A 100 22.97 -4.76 17.67
C THR A 100 23.48 -3.38 17.24
N THR A 101 23.23 -2.96 16.00
CA THR A 101 23.53 -1.60 15.52
C THR A 101 22.25 -0.78 15.34
N PRO A 102 22.30 0.56 15.45
CA PRO A 102 21.14 1.42 15.23
C PRO A 102 20.49 1.22 13.85
N GLU A 103 21.29 0.99 12.81
CA GLU A 103 20.80 0.80 11.44
C GLU A 103 19.98 -0.49 11.31
N GLY A 104 20.44 -1.55 11.98
CA GLY A 104 19.74 -2.82 11.97
C GLY A 104 18.49 -2.86 12.84
N GLU A 105 18.50 -2.17 13.98
CA GLU A 105 17.28 -1.95 14.77
C GLU A 105 16.24 -1.16 13.97
N ALA A 106 16.67 -0.09 13.29
CA ALA A 106 15.82 0.69 12.41
C ALA A 106 15.27 -0.16 11.26
N TRP A 107 16.09 -1.03 10.66
CA TRP A 107 15.62 -1.97 9.65
C TRP A 107 14.56 -2.93 10.20
N ARG A 108 14.81 -3.56 11.35
CA ARG A 108 13.88 -4.52 11.96
C ARG A 108 12.53 -3.88 12.28
N THR A 109 12.57 -2.63 12.73
CA THR A 109 11.37 -1.83 12.96
C THR A 109 10.57 -1.62 11.67
N ARG A 110 11.23 -1.22 10.57
CA ARG A 110 10.58 -1.07 9.26
C ARG A 110 10.01 -2.40 8.75
N ALA A 111 10.74 -3.50 8.91
CA ALA A 111 10.31 -4.83 8.49
C ALA A 111 9.05 -5.27 9.22
N THR A 112 9.06 -5.08 10.54
CA THR A 112 7.93 -5.41 11.41
C THR A 112 6.70 -4.58 11.05
N ALA A 113 6.89 -3.28 10.79
CA ALA A 113 5.80 -2.40 10.36
C ALA A 113 5.23 -2.81 8.99
N HIS A 114 6.09 -3.21 8.03
CA HIS A 114 5.64 -3.75 6.75
C HIS A 114 4.84 -5.05 6.92
N ALA A 115 5.37 -6.02 7.66
CA ALA A 115 4.72 -7.29 7.94
C ALA A 115 3.35 -7.12 8.61
N GLN A 116 3.24 -6.23 9.59
CA GLN A 116 1.97 -5.88 10.23
C GLN A 116 0.99 -5.23 9.25
N ARG A 117 1.47 -4.32 8.40
CA ARG A 117 0.66 -3.69 7.36
C ARG A 117 0.16 -4.71 6.34
N GLN A 118 0.99 -5.66 5.91
CA GLN A 118 0.57 -6.75 5.00
C GLN A 118 -0.58 -7.57 5.60
N ALA A 119 -0.51 -7.93 6.89
CA ALA A 119 -1.58 -8.67 7.56
C ALA A 119 -2.89 -7.85 7.67
N ARG A 120 -2.80 -6.55 7.93
CA ARG A 120 -3.96 -5.64 7.96
C ARG A 120 -4.52 -5.40 6.56
N ASN A 121 -3.64 -5.34 5.57
CA ASN A 121 -3.98 -5.18 4.17
C ASN A 121 -4.79 -6.35 3.63
N GLN A 122 -4.48 -7.59 3.99
CA GLN A 122 -5.27 -8.77 3.63
C GLN A 122 -6.73 -8.68 4.08
N LYS A 123 -7.02 -7.91 5.15
CA LYS A 123 -8.37 -7.63 5.65
C LYS A 123 -9.02 -6.38 5.05
N GLY A 124 -8.27 -5.64 4.21
CA GLY A 124 -8.68 -4.35 3.64
C GLY A 124 -8.65 -3.20 4.63
N ASP A 125 -7.95 -3.33 5.76
CA ASP A 125 -7.94 -2.31 6.81
C ASP A 125 -7.01 -1.12 6.49
N VAL A 126 -5.94 -1.37 5.73
CA VAL A 126 -4.96 -0.38 5.28
C VAL A 126 -4.54 -0.71 3.85
N LEU A 127 -4.09 0.28 3.08
CA LEU A 127 -3.40 0.02 1.81
C LEU A 127 -2.01 -0.56 2.08
N LEU A 128 -1.54 -1.43 1.17
CA LEU A 128 -0.20 -1.99 1.25
C LEU A 128 0.85 -0.91 0.95
N GLY A 129 0.60 -0.12 -0.10
CA GLY A 129 1.41 1.03 -0.50
C GLY A 129 2.74 0.68 -1.17
N THR A 130 3.08 -0.60 -1.26
CA THR A 130 4.24 -1.16 -1.94
C THR A 130 3.76 -2.22 -2.92
N TYR A 131 4.02 -2.02 -4.20
CA TYR A 131 3.69 -2.95 -5.27
C TYR A 131 4.99 -3.22 -6.03
N GLY A 132 5.25 -4.49 -6.34
CA GLY A 132 6.53 -4.92 -6.96
C GLY A 132 6.90 -4.06 -8.17
N SER A 133 8.21 -3.83 -8.35
CA SER A 133 8.85 -3.00 -9.40
C SER A 133 8.42 -1.52 -9.49
N ALA A 134 7.30 -1.12 -8.86
CA ALA A 134 6.78 0.24 -8.88
C ALA A 134 7.53 1.15 -7.89
N ARG A 135 8.66 1.70 -8.33
CA ARG A 135 9.43 2.73 -7.58
C ARG A 135 8.83 4.12 -7.82
N GLY A 136 7.76 4.44 -7.09
CA GLY A 136 7.09 5.74 -7.15
C GLY A 136 6.13 5.94 -8.33
N CYS A 137 5.99 4.96 -9.23
CA CYS A 137 5.00 4.99 -10.30
C CYS A 137 4.58 3.57 -10.73
N ILE A 138 3.28 3.27 -10.69
CA ILE A 138 2.72 1.94 -10.98
C ILE A 138 2.38 1.78 -12.48
N SER A 139 2.39 2.85 -13.27
CA SER A 139 1.76 2.90 -14.60
C SER A 139 2.37 2.01 -15.69
N TYR A 140 3.54 1.43 -15.49
CA TYR A 140 4.25 0.65 -16.52
C TYR A 140 4.35 -0.85 -16.22
N ASP A 141 3.95 -1.29 -15.04
CA ASP A 141 4.02 -2.71 -14.64
C ASP A 141 2.60 -3.28 -14.46
N GLU A 142 2.25 -4.29 -15.27
CA GLU A 142 0.91 -4.91 -15.24
C GLU A 142 0.65 -5.72 -13.97
N GLU A 143 1.67 -6.37 -13.41
CA GLU A 143 1.55 -7.09 -12.14
C GLU A 143 1.29 -6.11 -10.99
N ALA A 144 2.05 -5.02 -10.95
CA ALA A 144 1.89 -3.94 -9.99
C ALA A 144 0.51 -3.27 -10.10
N LYS A 145 0.02 -3.03 -11.33
CA LYS A 145 -1.34 -2.49 -11.56
C LYS A 145 -2.41 -3.44 -11.02
N ASN A 146 -2.28 -4.73 -11.28
CA ASN A 146 -3.23 -5.73 -10.81
C ASN A 146 -3.22 -5.85 -9.28
N ALA A 147 -2.03 -5.84 -8.67
CA ALA A 147 -1.87 -5.83 -7.22
C ALA A 147 -2.47 -4.56 -6.58
N PHE A 148 -2.15 -3.38 -7.13
CA PHE A 148 -2.72 -2.09 -6.73
C PHE A 148 -4.25 -2.10 -6.82
N LYS A 149 -4.79 -2.62 -7.93
CA LYS A 149 -6.23 -2.69 -8.15
C LYS A 149 -6.91 -3.59 -7.13
N ALA A 150 -6.37 -4.78 -6.91
CA ALA A 150 -6.92 -5.74 -5.94
C ALA A 150 -6.89 -5.16 -4.52
N ASP A 151 -5.79 -4.50 -4.15
CA ASP A 151 -5.63 -3.83 -2.86
C ASP A 151 -6.65 -2.70 -2.66
N SER A 152 -6.67 -1.74 -3.58
CA SER A 152 -7.56 -0.58 -3.53
C SER A 152 -9.04 -0.97 -3.51
N LEU A 153 -9.44 -1.98 -4.30
CA LEU A 153 -10.81 -2.51 -4.26
C LEU A 153 -11.16 -3.10 -2.89
N ARG A 154 -10.23 -3.82 -2.27
CA ARG A 154 -10.43 -4.42 -0.95
C ARG A 154 -10.55 -3.36 0.14
N TYR A 155 -9.68 -2.35 0.11
CA TYR A 155 -9.72 -1.19 1.02
C TYR A 155 -11.03 -0.41 0.87
N LEU A 156 -11.43 -0.03 -0.35
CA LEU A 156 -12.63 0.78 -0.57
C LEU A 156 -13.93 0.02 -0.28
N LYS A 157 -13.98 -1.30 -0.51
CA LYS A 157 -15.12 -2.14 -0.07
C LYS A 157 -15.22 -2.17 1.46
N ARG A 158 -14.09 -2.28 2.16
CA ARG A 158 -14.04 -2.25 3.62
C ARG A 158 -14.47 -0.88 4.15
N LEU A 159 -14.02 0.21 3.52
CA LEU A 159 -14.42 1.58 3.85
C LEU A 159 -15.92 1.81 3.60
N ALA A 160 -16.46 1.34 2.49
CA ALA A 160 -17.89 1.43 2.21
C ALA A 160 -18.74 0.77 3.29
N LYS A 161 -18.32 -0.44 3.73
CA LYS A 161 -18.96 -1.14 4.85
C LYS A 161 -18.85 -0.38 6.17
N ALA A 162 -17.70 0.25 6.45
CA ALA A 162 -17.49 1.03 7.67
C ALA A 162 -18.31 2.32 7.71
N LEU A 163 -18.46 2.99 6.56
CA LEU A 163 -19.27 4.21 6.43
C LEU A 163 -20.77 3.93 6.55
N GLY A 164 -21.24 2.79 6.03
CA GLY A 164 -22.65 2.37 6.15
C GLY A 164 -23.63 3.16 5.28
N TYR A 165 -23.14 4.05 4.43
CA TYR A 165 -23.95 4.84 3.52
C TYR A 165 -24.40 4.02 2.28
N PRO A 166 -25.58 4.30 1.70
CA PRO A 166 -26.02 3.67 0.47
C PRO A 166 -25.19 4.11 -0.74
N VAL A 167 -25.28 3.33 -1.83
CA VAL A 167 -24.66 3.68 -3.11
C VAL A 167 -25.25 5.01 -3.60
N ALA A 168 -24.40 5.89 -4.12
CA ALA A 168 -24.85 7.16 -4.71
C ALA A 168 -25.85 6.94 -5.85
N GLU A 169 -26.86 7.81 -5.93
CA GLU A 169 -27.88 7.74 -6.99
C GLU A 169 -27.26 7.81 -8.39
N GLY A 170 -27.80 7.03 -9.33
CA GLY A 170 -27.28 6.94 -10.71
C GLY A 170 -25.97 6.13 -10.85
N ARG A 171 -25.44 5.55 -9.77
CA ARG A 171 -24.29 4.64 -9.83
C ARG A 171 -24.72 3.18 -9.71
N PRO A 172 -24.23 2.28 -10.58
CA PRO A 172 -24.58 0.86 -10.51
C PRO A 172 -23.91 0.13 -9.33
N ARG A 173 -22.82 0.68 -8.79
CA ARG A 173 -22.01 0.11 -7.70
C ARG A 173 -21.36 1.22 -6.88
N ALA A 174 -21.12 0.96 -5.59
CA ALA A 174 -20.39 1.87 -4.71
C ALA A 174 -18.97 2.15 -5.21
N VAL A 175 -18.26 1.10 -5.63
CA VAL A 175 -16.86 1.19 -6.08
C VAL A 175 -16.78 1.06 -7.59
N THR A 176 -16.09 2.00 -8.23
CA THR A 176 -15.84 2.08 -9.66
C THR A 176 -14.34 2.16 -9.93
N TRP A 177 -13.94 1.80 -11.14
CA TRP A 177 -12.53 1.78 -11.56
C TRP A 177 -12.40 2.31 -12.98
N ASN A 178 -11.36 3.10 -13.23
CA ASN A 178 -10.93 3.55 -14.56
C ASN A 178 -9.40 3.54 -14.65
N ALA A 179 -8.86 3.93 -15.80
CA ALA A 179 -7.41 3.93 -16.04
C ALA A 179 -6.61 4.87 -15.09
N GLY A 180 -7.25 5.86 -14.46
CA GLY A 180 -6.63 6.83 -13.56
C GLY A 180 -6.71 6.49 -12.08
N GLY A 181 -7.58 5.55 -11.67
CA GLY A 181 -7.75 5.22 -10.25
C GLY A 181 -8.99 4.38 -9.93
N ILE A 182 -9.21 4.18 -8.64
CA ILE A 182 -10.37 3.45 -8.11
C ILE A 182 -11.11 4.37 -7.15
N ALA A 183 -12.40 4.52 -7.38
CA ALA A 183 -13.25 5.49 -6.67
C ALA A 183 -14.40 4.81 -5.95
N LEU A 184 -14.71 5.28 -4.75
CA LEU A 184 -15.89 4.95 -3.97
C LEU A 184 -16.84 6.16 -4.00
N HIS A 185 -18.13 5.93 -4.28
CA HIS A 185 -19.18 6.95 -4.26
C HIS A 185 -20.35 6.47 -3.41
N LEU A 186 -20.64 7.17 -2.31
CA LEU A 186 -21.75 6.86 -1.41
C LEU A 186 -22.61 8.09 -1.13
N GLN A 187 -23.92 7.90 -1.00
CA GLN A 187 -24.86 8.96 -0.68
C GLN A 187 -24.85 9.23 0.82
N VAL A 188 -24.47 10.43 1.23
CA VAL A 188 -24.45 10.85 2.64
C VAL A 188 -25.82 11.41 3.04
N ASP A 189 -26.40 12.24 2.20
CA ASP A 189 -27.73 12.86 2.35
C ASP A 189 -28.25 13.29 0.97
N THR A 190 -29.50 13.72 0.85
CA THR A 190 -30.07 14.29 -0.37
C THR A 190 -29.19 15.43 -0.90
N GLY A 191 -28.70 15.26 -2.13
CA GLY A 191 -27.82 16.24 -2.75
C GLY A 191 -26.33 16.13 -2.36
N LEU A 192 -25.94 15.21 -1.46
CA LEU A 192 -24.57 15.11 -0.93
C LEU A 192 -24.00 13.69 -1.06
N ILE A 193 -22.88 13.57 -1.78
CA ILE A 193 -22.13 12.33 -1.98
C ILE A 193 -20.77 12.47 -1.30
N VAL A 194 -20.28 11.40 -0.69
CA VAL A 194 -18.85 11.26 -0.39
C VAL A 194 -18.18 10.50 -1.52
N MET A 195 -17.10 11.07 -2.05
CA MET A 195 -16.20 10.42 -2.98
C MET A 195 -14.86 10.15 -2.32
N VAL A 196 -14.36 8.93 -2.44
CA VAL A 196 -13.01 8.53 -2.00
C VAL A 196 -12.28 7.91 -3.19
N GLU A 197 -11.13 8.45 -3.57
CA GLU A 197 -10.32 7.96 -4.68
C GLU A 197 -8.96 7.47 -4.19
N ILE A 198 -8.49 6.39 -4.81
CA ILE A 198 -7.12 5.91 -4.65
C ILE A 198 -6.40 6.04 -5.99
N PHE A 199 -5.29 6.77 -5.98
CA PHE A 199 -4.47 7.06 -7.15
C PHE A 199 -3.18 6.25 -7.15
N ALA A 200 -2.70 5.95 -8.35
CA ALA A 200 -1.45 5.22 -8.60
C ALA A 200 -0.26 6.14 -8.99
N SER A 201 -0.47 7.46 -8.93
CA SER A 201 0.45 8.50 -9.42
C SER A 201 0.37 9.78 -8.60
N GLY A 202 0.07 9.67 -7.30
CA GLY A 202 -0.18 10.84 -6.47
C GLY A 202 1.01 11.80 -6.46
N THR A 203 0.74 13.09 -6.67
CA THR A 203 1.74 14.18 -6.56
C THR A 203 1.71 14.85 -5.18
N SER A 204 0.92 14.32 -4.24
CA SER A 204 0.86 14.84 -2.88
C SER A 204 2.03 14.31 -2.06
N GLY A 205 2.56 15.11 -1.11
CA GLY A 205 3.61 14.68 -0.18
C GLY A 205 3.18 13.60 0.83
N ARG A 206 2.06 12.90 0.57
CA ARG A 206 1.43 11.91 1.44
C ARG A 206 1.22 10.57 0.72
N VAL A 207 2.05 10.32 -0.29
CA VAL A 207 2.04 9.09 -1.08
C VAL A 207 2.80 7.96 -0.41
N SER A 208 2.47 6.73 -0.80
CA SER A 208 3.19 5.53 -0.45
C SER A 208 4.53 5.42 -1.21
N PRO A 209 5.41 4.47 -0.83
CA PRO A 209 6.63 4.22 -1.59
C PRO A 209 6.40 3.96 -3.09
N SER A 210 5.31 3.28 -3.46
CA SER A 210 4.92 3.08 -4.86
C SER A 210 4.12 4.23 -5.49
N GLY A 211 3.99 5.38 -4.82
CA GLY A 211 3.27 6.54 -5.36
C GLY A 211 1.75 6.51 -5.16
N THR A 212 1.23 5.64 -4.28
CA THR A 212 -0.20 5.55 -4.02
C THR A 212 -0.67 6.60 -3.04
N ALA A 213 -1.78 7.28 -3.35
CA ALA A 213 -2.41 8.27 -2.47
C ALA A 213 -3.90 8.01 -2.31
N ILE A 214 -4.44 8.43 -1.17
CA ILE A 214 -5.87 8.50 -0.91
C ILE A 214 -6.30 9.96 -1.01
N MET A 215 -7.40 10.21 -1.70
CA MET A 215 -8.11 11.48 -1.66
C MET A 215 -9.57 11.23 -1.28
N TRP A 216 -10.17 12.15 -0.55
CA TRP A 216 -11.62 12.15 -0.40
C TRP A 216 -12.20 13.55 -0.37
N ARG A 217 -13.47 13.68 -0.73
CA ARG A 217 -14.23 14.93 -0.69
C ARG A 217 -15.73 14.68 -0.62
N PHE A 218 -16.48 15.74 -0.31
CA PHE A 218 -17.91 15.77 -0.57
C PHE A 218 -18.19 16.39 -1.94
N GLU A 219 -19.17 15.84 -2.64
CA GLU A 219 -19.66 16.30 -3.94
C GLU A 219 -21.17 16.54 -3.88
N ASN A 220 -21.65 17.50 -4.66
CA ASN A 220 -23.08 17.64 -4.89
C ASN A 220 -23.54 16.52 -5.84
N SER A 221 -24.64 15.84 -5.52
CA SER A 221 -25.11 14.69 -6.33
C SER A 221 -25.46 15.04 -7.77
N THR A 222 -25.72 16.33 -8.05
CA THR A 222 -26.05 16.82 -9.39
C THR A 222 -24.83 17.15 -10.24
N GLY A 223 -23.63 17.27 -9.65
CA GLY A 223 -22.38 17.63 -10.34
C GLY A 223 -22.38 19.00 -11.04
N LYS A 224 -23.46 19.78 -10.93
CA LYS A 224 -23.72 21.00 -11.73
C LYS A 224 -23.13 22.28 -11.12
N ASP A 225 -22.77 22.27 -9.84
CA ASP A 225 -22.05 23.37 -9.20
C ASP A 225 -20.63 22.92 -8.87
N ASN A 226 -19.65 23.47 -9.61
CA ASN A 226 -18.21 23.22 -9.46
C ASN A 226 -17.61 23.68 -8.11
N ARG A 227 -18.45 24.04 -7.13
CA ARG A 227 -18.03 24.31 -5.76
C ARG A 227 -18.24 23.06 -4.93
N TYR A 228 -17.16 22.29 -4.79
CA TYR A 228 -17.11 21.21 -3.80
C TYR A 228 -17.47 21.80 -2.43
N PRO A 229 -18.50 21.28 -1.75
CA PRO A 229 -18.85 21.79 -0.43
C PRO A 229 -17.72 21.60 0.59
N HIS A 230 -16.79 20.69 0.29
CA HIS A 230 -15.60 20.42 1.05
C HIS A 230 -14.42 20.14 0.10
N PRO A 231 -13.26 20.80 0.28
CA PRO A 231 -12.11 20.62 -0.61
C PRO A 231 -11.52 19.21 -0.50
N ASN A 232 -10.73 18.82 -1.51
CA ASN A 232 -9.98 17.57 -1.53
C ASN A 232 -9.17 17.40 -0.24
N GLN A 233 -9.38 16.29 0.45
CA GLN A 233 -8.60 15.88 1.60
C GLN A 233 -7.63 14.80 1.19
N TRP A 234 -6.38 14.94 1.64
CA TRP A 234 -5.30 13.99 1.36
C TRP A 234 -4.82 13.38 2.67
N PRO A 235 -5.50 12.37 3.23
CA PRO A 235 -4.98 11.65 4.39
C PRO A 235 -3.68 10.91 4.04
N LEU A 236 -2.98 10.44 5.07
CA LEU A 236 -1.86 9.52 4.85
C LEU A 236 -2.38 8.24 4.20
N TRP A 237 -1.65 7.72 3.21
CA TRP A 237 -1.97 6.45 2.54
C TRP A 237 -2.05 5.25 3.50
N SER A 238 -1.34 5.33 4.62
CA SER A 238 -1.30 4.30 5.67
C SER A 238 -2.45 4.40 6.68
N LEU A 239 -3.37 5.36 6.50
CA LEU A 239 -4.51 5.56 7.40
C LEU A 239 -5.45 4.35 7.34
N SER A 240 -5.87 3.89 8.51
CA SER A 240 -6.78 2.74 8.58
C SER A 240 -8.19 3.11 8.15
N VAL A 241 -8.95 2.11 7.70
CA VAL A 241 -10.36 2.27 7.34
C VAL A 241 -11.18 2.85 8.51
N PRO A 242 -11.08 2.35 9.76
CA PRO A 242 -11.82 2.93 10.88
C PRO A 242 -11.51 4.42 11.11
N GLU A 243 -10.22 4.81 11.05
CA GLU A 243 -9.81 6.19 11.24
C GLU A 243 -10.31 7.11 10.12
N LEU A 244 -10.23 6.65 8.87
CA LEU A 244 -10.74 7.39 7.72
C LEU A 244 -12.27 7.51 7.77
N ALA A 245 -12.97 6.42 8.08
CA ALA A 245 -14.43 6.41 8.20
C ALA A 245 -14.91 7.38 9.29
N GLN A 246 -14.29 7.34 10.47
CA GLN A 246 -14.62 8.25 11.57
C GLN A 246 -14.38 9.72 11.19
N THR A 247 -13.30 10.00 10.46
CA THR A 247 -13.01 11.35 9.97
C THR A 247 -14.09 11.82 9.00
N ILE A 248 -14.44 11.01 8.00
CA ILE A 248 -15.49 11.33 7.02
C ILE A 248 -16.85 11.52 7.71
N GLN A 249 -17.23 10.63 8.62
CA GLN A 249 -18.53 10.69 9.32
C GLN A 249 -18.66 11.93 10.19
N ARG A 250 -17.58 12.32 10.89
CA ARG A 250 -17.54 13.55 11.68
C ARG A 250 -17.71 14.80 10.81
N GLU A 251 -16.98 14.88 9.70
CA GLU A 251 -17.11 16.01 8.77
C GLU A 251 -18.50 16.04 8.09
N ALA A 252 -19.07 14.86 7.76
CA ALA A 252 -20.44 14.76 7.28
C ALA A 252 -21.43 15.31 8.31
N GLY A 253 -21.30 14.94 9.58
CA GLY A 253 -22.14 15.44 10.67
C GLY A 253 -22.07 16.96 10.81
N HIS A 254 -20.86 17.53 10.75
CA HIS A 254 -20.67 18.99 10.78
C HIS A 254 -21.35 19.68 9.59
N PHE A 255 -21.18 19.12 8.39
CA PHE A 255 -21.73 19.68 7.17
C PHE A 255 -23.27 19.64 7.16
N LEU A 256 -23.87 18.53 7.59
CA LEU A 256 -25.32 18.37 7.69
C LEU A 256 -25.93 19.28 8.77
N ALA A 257 -25.28 19.40 9.94
CA ALA A 257 -25.73 20.31 10.98
C ALA A 257 -25.70 21.78 10.52
N TRP A 258 -24.65 22.18 9.80
CA TRP A 258 -24.55 23.52 9.23
C TRP A 258 -25.63 23.79 8.17
N ARG A 259 -25.92 22.83 7.29
CA ARG A 259 -27.02 22.95 6.32
C ARG A 259 -28.37 23.09 7.02
N ALA A 260 -28.64 22.26 8.03
CA ALA A 260 -29.88 22.33 8.80
C ALA A 260 -30.07 23.71 9.45
N ALA A 261 -29.02 24.26 10.08
CA ALA A 261 -29.07 25.58 10.73
C ALA A 261 -29.39 26.74 9.76
N ARG A 262 -28.96 26.63 8.49
CA ARG A 262 -29.24 27.63 7.45
C ARG A 262 -30.58 27.44 6.73
N SER A 263 -31.17 26.25 6.89
CA SER A 263 -32.47 25.90 6.28
C SER A 263 -33.65 26.27 7.18
N VAL A 264 -33.40 26.69 8.43
CA VAL A 264 -34.44 27.20 9.34
C VAL A 264 -34.92 28.55 8.80
N PRO A 265 -36.20 28.70 8.43
CA PRO A 265 -36.75 30.00 8.11
C PRO A 265 -36.63 30.87 9.36
N LEU A 266 -36.10 32.08 9.23
CA LEU A 266 -36.32 33.12 10.23
C LEU A 266 -37.84 33.22 10.39
N GLN A 267 -38.38 32.75 11.52
CA GLN A 267 -39.78 33.04 11.85
C GLN A 267 -39.91 34.56 11.77
N PRO A 268 -40.93 35.10 11.07
CA PRO A 268 -41.20 36.52 11.14
C PRO A 268 -41.39 36.81 12.63
N LEU A 269 -40.55 37.66 13.20
CA LEU A 269 -40.85 38.29 14.47
C LEU A 269 -42.24 38.89 14.30
N ALA A 270 -43.23 38.25 14.90
CA ALA A 270 -44.57 38.79 14.96
C ALA A 270 -44.42 40.21 15.49
N ALA A 271 -44.76 41.18 14.66
CA ALA A 271 -44.83 42.57 15.06
C ALA A 271 -45.81 42.61 16.24
N ALA A 272 -45.24 42.75 17.44
CA ALA A 272 -46.01 43.12 18.60
C ALA A 272 -46.37 44.60 18.43
N SER A 273 -47.68 44.87 18.58
CA SER A 273 -48.39 46.16 18.60
C SER A 273 -48.56 46.90 17.27
#